data_AF-A0A165TK84-F1
#
_entry.id   AF-A0A165TK84-F1
#
_cell.length_a   1.000
_cell.length_b   1.000
_cell.length_c   1.000
_cell.angle_alpha   90.00
_cell.angle_beta   90.00
_cell.angle_gamma   90.00
#
_symmetry.space_group_name_H-M   'P 1'
#
loop_
_entity.id
_entity.type
_entity.pdbx_description
1 polymer ?
#
loop_
_entity_poly.entity_id
_entity_poly.type
_entity_poly.pdbx_seq_one_letter_code
_entity_poly.pdbx_strand_id
1 'polypeptide(L)'
;MQKKEESEEEKEKRLQQEEAEVKAQGLKPLPSLPEAPKYPCPYLTEQEIAMYLQPLYEQGWFIGSSEFMKDKRLGREVEYAPQLVKIFRFSPTHPEHREALLAFMESVSQMQTAENHHCNVLVDGESVQIRTHTHSARPLPNTNEENPRERPGITLRDVRLAILVEQLFHDHLRNDAALWRSQKTVVKSFVRPPTPFGIECLRRLGYRTRSMKCPVCGGRHKGVDCIHKDSIAPRTPCSRCGQMHWKFMCNAVD
;
A
#
# COMPACT_ATOMS: atom_id res chain seq x y z
N MET A 1 -7.80 -46.08 7.56
CA MET A 1 -8.24 -44.68 7.78
C MET A 1 -8.92 -44.20 6.51
N GLN A 2 -10.25 -44.06 6.51
CA GLN A 2 -10.99 -43.46 5.40
C GLN A 2 -11.02 -41.95 5.62
N LYS A 3 -10.39 -41.15 4.75
CA LYS A 3 -10.63 -39.70 4.70
C LYS A 3 -12.05 -39.53 4.16
N LYS A 4 -12.97 -38.97 4.95
CA LYS A 4 -14.28 -38.55 4.45
C LYS A 4 -14.05 -37.42 3.45
N GLU A 5 -14.41 -37.64 2.19
CA GLU A 5 -14.55 -36.55 1.23
C GLU A 5 -15.73 -35.69 1.67
N GLU A 6 -15.44 -34.43 1.99
CA GLU A 6 -16.45 -33.40 2.24
C GLU A 6 -17.23 -33.20 0.93
N SER A 7 -18.57 -33.26 1.01
CA SER A 7 -19.40 -33.09 -0.19
C SER A 7 -19.29 -31.65 -0.71
N GLU A 8 -19.36 -31.46 -2.03
CA GLU A 8 -19.31 -30.12 -2.64
C GLU A 8 -20.44 -29.20 -2.11
N GLU A 9 -21.60 -29.77 -1.73
CA GLU A 9 -22.70 -29.03 -1.11
C GLU A 9 -22.33 -28.45 0.27
N GLU A 10 -21.52 -29.17 1.05
CA GLU A 10 -21.10 -28.75 2.39
C GLU A 10 -20.04 -27.62 2.30
N LYS A 11 -19.12 -27.72 1.33
CA LYS A 11 -18.21 -26.61 0.99
C LYS A 11 -18.96 -25.35 0.55
N GLU A 12 -19.96 -25.50 -0.33
CA GLU A 12 -20.74 -24.36 -0.82
C GLU A 12 -21.52 -23.68 0.31
N LYS A 13 -22.16 -24.46 1.20
CA LYS A 13 -22.84 -23.90 2.39
C LYS A 13 -21.87 -23.17 3.32
N ARG A 14 -20.66 -23.69 3.52
CA ARG A 14 -19.63 -23.05 4.36
C ARG A 14 -19.19 -21.70 3.77
N LEU A 15 -18.95 -21.65 2.45
CA LEU A 15 -18.61 -20.42 1.75
C LEU A 15 -19.73 -19.36 1.86
N GLN A 16 -20.99 -19.79 1.70
CA GLN A 16 -22.15 -18.89 1.83
C GLN A 16 -22.32 -18.35 3.26
N GLN A 17 -22.09 -19.18 4.28
CA GLN A 17 -22.14 -18.75 5.68
C GLN A 17 -21.01 -17.77 6.02
N GLU A 18 -19.78 -18.06 5.60
CA GLU A 18 -18.64 -17.16 5.77
C GLU A 18 -18.88 -15.79 5.11
N GLU A 19 -19.48 -15.76 3.92
CA GLU A 19 -19.83 -14.53 3.23
C GLU A 19 -20.89 -13.72 3.99
N ALA A 20 -21.90 -14.37 4.58
CA ALA A 20 -22.94 -13.72 5.37
C ALA A 20 -22.40 -13.08 6.66
N GLU A 21 -21.50 -13.75 7.37
CA GLU A 21 -20.86 -13.22 8.60
C GLU A 21 -19.95 -12.03 8.31
N VAL A 22 -19.14 -12.11 7.23
CA VAL A 22 -18.30 -11.01 6.73
C VAL A 22 -19.17 -9.78 6.45
N LYS A 23 -20.33 -9.98 5.81
CA LYS A 23 -21.28 -8.90 5.51
C LYS A 23 -21.89 -8.28 6.77
N ALA A 24 -22.18 -9.08 7.79
CA ALA A 24 -22.70 -8.60 9.07
C ALA A 24 -21.69 -7.70 9.82
N GLN A 25 -20.39 -8.00 9.68
CA GLN A 25 -19.30 -7.20 10.25
C GLN A 25 -18.92 -5.98 9.39
N GLY A 26 -19.58 -5.80 8.24
CA GLY A 26 -19.25 -4.74 7.27
C GLY A 26 -17.87 -4.91 6.63
N LEU A 27 -17.29 -6.12 6.71
CA LEU A 27 -16.06 -6.45 6.01
C LEU A 27 -16.36 -6.58 4.52
N LYS A 28 -15.52 -5.96 3.70
CA LYS A 28 -15.62 -6.08 2.26
C LYS A 28 -15.05 -7.44 1.84
N PRO A 29 -15.58 -8.07 0.78
CA PRO A 29 -15.03 -9.31 0.27
C PRO A 29 -13.59 -9.10 -0.21
N LEU A 30 -12.73 -10.10 0.02
CA LEU A 30 -11.39 -10.11 -0.56
C LEU A 30 -11.46 -10.46 -2.04
N PRO A 31 -10.54 -9.94 -2.87
CA PRO A 31 -10.46 -10.38 -4.25
C PRO A 31 -10.06 -11.86 -4.29
N SER A 32 -10.40 -12.54 -5.38
CA SER A 32 -9.96 -13.92 -5.61
C SER A 32 -8.43 -14.01 -5.54
N LEU A 33 -7.92 -15.11 -5.01
CA LEU A 33 -6.48 -15.31 -4.92
C LEU A 33 -5.88 -15.53 -6.33
N PRO A 34 -4.94 -14.69 -6.81
CA PRO A 34 -4.34 -14.87 -8.13
C PRO A 34 -3.50 -16.15 -8.15
N GLU A 35 -3.36 -16.77 -9.32
CA GLU A 35 -2.43 -17.87 -9.52
C GLU A 35 -0.99 -17.48 -9.16
N ALA A 36 -0.20 -18.44 -8.68
CA ALA A 36 1.21 -18.20 -8.35
C ALA A 36 1.98 -17.78 -9.62
N PRO A 37 2.52 -16.55 -9.68
CA PRO A 37 3.09 -16.04 -10.92
C PRO A 37 4.47 -16.66 -11.20
N LYS A 38 4.72 -16.92 -12.48
CA LYS A 38 6.00 -17.44 -12.99
C LYS A 38 7.13 -16.42 -12.80
N TYR A 39 8.36 -16.92 -12.69
CA TYR A 39 9.56 -16.08 -12.70
C TYR A 39 10.02 -15.84 -14.16
N PRO A 40 10.48 -14.63 -14.52
CA PRO A 40 10.48 -13.39 -13.73
C PRO A 40 9.07 -12.80 -13.64
N CYS A 41 8.77 -12.12 -12.52
CA CYS A 41 7.44 -11.57 -12.31
C CYS A 41 7.36 -10.12 -12.84
N PRO A 42 6.49 -9.82 -13.81
CA PRO A 42 6.32 -8.47 -14.31
C PRO A 42 5.61 -7.58 -13.29
N TYR A 43 5.72 -6.26 -13.46
CA TYR A 43 4.86 -5.31 -12.75
C TYR A 43 3.39 -5.54 -13.06
N LEU A 44 2.54 -5.13 -12.12
CA LEU A 44 1.10 -5.18 -12.30
C LEU A 44 0.67 -4.36 -13.52
N THR A 45 -0.20 -4.96 -14.33
CA THR A 45 -0.98 -4.31 -15.39
C THR A 45 -2.11 -3.48 -14.80
N GLU A 46 -2.72 -2.61 -15.62
CA GLU A 46 -3.90 -1.84 -15.20
C GLU A 46 -5.07 -2.75 -14.78
N GLN A 47 -5.28 -3.85 -15.50
CA GLN A 47 -6.32 -4.82 -15.18
C GLN A 47 -6.09 -5.50 -13.83
N GLU A 48 -4.85 -5.93 -13.54
CA GLU A 48 -4.52 -6.56 -12.26
C GLU A 48 -4.62 -5.57 -11.09
N ILE A 49 -4.27 -4.29 -11.32
CA ILE A 49 -4.46 -3.24 -10.32
C ILE A 49 -5.95 -3.06 -10.00
N ALA A 50 -6.80 -2.98 -11.02
CA ALA A 50 -8.24 -2.86 -10.82
C ALA A 50 -8.83 -4.10 -10.12
N MET A 51 -8.40 -5.30 -10.53
CA MET A 51 -8.92 -6.57 -10.04
C MET A 51 -8.51 -6.88 -8.61
N TYR A 52 -7.24 -6.65 -8.25
CA TYR A 52 -6.70 -7.10 -6.97
C TYR A 52 -6.32 -5.96 -6.04
N LEU A 53 -5.65 -4.94 -6.57
CA LEU A 53 -5.06 -3.90 -5.73
C LEU A 53 -6.11 -2.92 -5.22
N GLN A 54 -7.11 -2.58 -6.04
CA GLN A 54 -8.23 -1.73 -5.60
C GLN A 54 -9.01 -2.37 -4.45
N PRO A 55 -9.46 -3.64 -4.51
CA PRO A 55 -10.06 -4.30 -3.34
C PRO A 55 -9.16 -4.31 -2.10
N LEU A 56 -7.85 -4.58 -2.25
CA LEU A 56 -6.91 -4.50 -1.14
C LEU A 56 -6.84 -3.07 -0.55
N TYR A 57 -6.92 -2.03 -1.36
CA TYR A 57 -6.99 -0.65 -0.88
C TYR A 57 -8.22 -0.37 -0.02
N GLU A 58 -9.33 -1.04 -0.33
CA GLU A 58 -10.55 -0.96 0.47
C GLU A 58 -10.40 -1.66 1.82
N GLN A 59 -9.49 -2.64 1.92
CA GLN A 59 -9.05 -3.27 3.17
C GLN A 59 -7.93 -2.48 3.86
N GLY A 60 -7.67 -1.22 3.47
CA GLY A 60 -6.68 -0.38 4.12
C GLY A 60 -5.22 -0.64 3.71
N TRP A 61 -4.97 -1.49 2.71
CA TRP A 61 -3.65 -1.53 2.07
C TRP A 61 -3.38 -0.23 1.30
N PHE A 62 -2.11 0.11 1.12
CA PHE A 62 -1.68 1.27 0.34
C PHE A 62 -0.27 1.06 -0.21
N ILE A 63 0.13 1.94 -1.11
CA ILE A 63 1.49 1.95 -1.66
C ILE A 63 2.38 2.90 -0.85
N GLY A 64 3.29 2.31 -0.09
CA GLY A 64 4.36 3.02 0.61
C GLY A 64 5.61 3.18 -0.24
N SER A 65 6.56 3.93 0.30
CA SER A 65 7.94 4.00 -0.19
C SER A 65 8.87 3.67 0.97
N SER A 66 9.98 2.98 0.67
CA SER A 66 11.05 2.74 1.64
C SER A 66 11.66 4.03 2.20
N GLU A 67 11.40 5.19 1.58
CA GLU A 67 11.83 6.51 2.05
C GLU A 67 11.34 6.83 3.47
N PHE A 68 10.12 6.43 3.86
CA PHE A 68 9.58 6.75 5.18
C PHE A 68 10.40 6.19 6.35
N MET A 69 11.30 5.24 6.07
CA MET A 69 12.14 4.57 7.07
C MET A 69 13.63 4.95 6.98
N LYS A 70 14.05 5.74 5.98
CA LYS A 70 15.48 6.07 5.89
C LYS A 70 15.87 7.00 7.04
N ASP A 71 16.90 6.58 7.76
CA ASP A 71 17.76 7.49 8.48
C ASP A 71 18.26 8.55 7.48
N LYS A 72 17.99 9.83 7.76
CA LYS A 72 18.38 10.98 6.92
C LYS A 72 19.89 11.03 6.65
N ARG A 73 20.68 10.21 7.34
CA ARG A 73 22.13 10.07 7.23
C ARG A 73 22.57 9.16 6.09
N LEU A 74 21.73 8.24 5.59
CA LEU A 74 22.08 7.38 4.45
C LEU A 74 21.98 8.17 3.14
N GLY A 75 23.04 8.16 2.34
CA GLY A 75 23.20 8.96 1.12
C GLY A 75 22.07 8.81 0.09
N ARG A 76 21.99 9.78 -0.83
CA ARG A 76 20.89 9.98 -1.78
C ARG A 76 20.74 8.90 -2.87
N GLU A 77 21.61 7.89 -2.91
CA GLU A 77 21.76 7.00 -4.07
C GLU A 77 20.93 5.71 -4.00
N VAL A 78 20.27 5.40 -2.88
CA VAL A 78 19.48 4.15 -2.82
C VAL A 78 18.16 4.34 -3.55
N GLU A 79 18.01 3.66 -4.68
CA GLU A 79 16.77 3.54 -5.45
C GLU A 79 15.61 3.13 -4.53
N TYR A 80 14.58 3.96 -4.49
CA TYR A 80 13.36 3.63 -3.75
C TYR A 80 12.57 2.59 -4.54
N ALA A 81 11.87 1.73 -3.81
CA ALA A 81 10.91 0.79 -4.36
C ALA A 81 9.52 1.15 -3.85
N PRO A 82 8.48 1.17 -4.71
CA PRO A 82 7.12 1.13 -4.23
C PRO A 82 6.89 -0.19 -3.49
N GLN A 83 6.25 -0.13 -2.33
CA GLN A 83 5.94 -1.28 -1.50
C GLN A 83 4.45 -1.34 -1.24
N LEU A 84 3.87 -2.53 -1.25
CA LEU A 84 2.52 -2.75 -0.77
C LEU A 84 2.56 -2.85 0.76
N VAL A 85 1.82 -1.98 1.45
CA VAL A 85 1.92 -1.77 2.90
C VAL A 85 0.55 -1.84 3.57
N LYS A 86 0.48 -2.48 4.74
CA LYS A 86 -0.65 -2.39 5.67
C LYS A 86 -0.18 -2.44 7.12
N ILE A 87 -0.97 -1.83 8.01
CA ILE A 87 -0.78 -1.87 9.46
C ILE A 87 -1.94 -2.66 10.07
N PHE A 88 -1.62 -3.83 10.60
CA PHE A 88 -2.51 -4.69 11.36
C PHE A 88 -2.44 -4.31 12.83
N ARG A 89 -3.58 -4.03 13.45
CA ARG A 89 -3.65 -3.59 14.86
C ARG A 89 -4.41 -4.61 15.68
N PHE A 90 -3.83 -4.96 16.82
CA PHE A 90 -4.40 -5.86 17.82
C PHE A 90 -5.05 -5.06 18.94
N SER A 91 -6.01 -5.67 19.63
CA SER A 91 -6.81 -5.00 20.67
C SER A 91 -6.07 -5.07 22.01
N PRO A 92 -5.58 -3.96 22.58
CA PRO A 92 -4.88 -4.01 23.87
C PRO A 92 -5.75 -4.46 25.03
N THR A 93 -7.07 -4.33 24.89
CA THR A 93 -8.03 -4.76 25.90
C THR A 93 -8.33 -6.25 25.81
N HIS A 94 -7.89 -6.94 24.75
CA HIS A 94 -8.03 -8.39 24.65
C HIS A 94 -6.98 -9.07 25.55
N PRO A 95 -7.38 -10.01 26.44
CA PRO A 95 -6.46 -10.65 27.37
C PRO A 95 -5.25 -11.31 26.70
N GLU A 96 -5.48 -11.92 25.53
CA GLU A 96 -4.48 -12.67 24.76
C GLU A 96 -3.92 -11.90 23.55
N HIS A 97 -3.93 -10.56 23.59
CA HIS A 97 -3.54 -9.77 22.42
C HIS A 97 -2.08 -9.97 22.00
N ARG A 98 -1.19 -10.24 22.96
CA ARG A 98 0.24 -10.49 22.69
C ARG A 98 0.42 -11.83 22.01
N GLU A 99 -0.26 -12.86 22.51
CA GLU A 99 -0.27 -14.20 21.96
C GLU A 99 -0.85 -14.19 20.55
N ALA A 100 -1.95 -13.47 20.32
CA ALA A 100 -2.54 -13.28 19.00
C ALA A 100 -1.59 -12.57 18.03
N LEU A 101 -0.89 -11.52 18.48
CA LEU A 101 0.10 -10.81 17.67
C LEU A 101 1.28 -11.72 17.30
N LEU A 102 1.81 -12.48 18.26
CA LEU A 102 2.92 -13.41 18.02
C LEU A 102 2.50 -14.56 17.09
N ALA A 103 1.31 -15.11 17.30
CA ALA A 103 0.74 -16.14 16.43
C ALA A 103 0.57 -15.62 15.00
N PHE A 104 0.03 -14.41 14.83
CA PHE A 104 -0.08 -13.78 13.52
C PHE A 104 1.27 -13.63 12.83
N MET A 105 2.30 -13.15 13.54
CA MET A 105 3.64 -13.01 12.99
C MET A 105 4.26 -14.35 12.57
N GLU A 106 4.09 -15.38 13.38
CA GLU A 106 4.57 -16.72 13.07
C GLU A 106 3.88 -17.28 11.82
N SER A 107 2.56 -17.13 11.72
CA SER A 107 1.83 -17.54 10.52
C SER A 107 2.22 -16.75 9.27
N VAL A 108 2.49 -15.44 9.40
CA VAL A 108 3.07 -14.64 8.29
C VAL A 108 4.43 -15.21 7.88
N SER A 109 5.30 -15.55 8.82
CA SER A 109 6.61 -16.15 8.54
C SER A 109 6.50 -17.47 7.76
N GLN A 110 5.58 -18.34 8.18
CA GLN A 110 5.28 -19.60 7.50
C GLN A 110 4.76 -19.37 6.07
N MET A 111 3.87 -18.39 5.87
CA MET A 111 3.37 -18.03 4.54
C MET A 111 4.45 -17.49 3.60
N GLN A 112 5.36 -16.65 4.08
CA GLN A 112 6.49 -16.19 3.26
C GLN A 112 7.34 -17.35 2.74
N THR A 113 7.53 -18.37 3.60
CA THR A 113 8.27 -19.59 3.23
C THR A 113 7.50 -20.40 2.21
N ALA A 114 6.20 -20.61 2.42
CA ALA A 114 5.33 -21.36 1.51
C ALA A 114 5.21 -20.70 0.12
N GLU A 115 5.06 -19.38 0.08
CA GLU A 115 4.96 -18.59 -1.16
C GLU A 115 6.32 -18.31 -1.81
N ASN A 116 7.43 -18.67 -1.13
CA ASN A 116 8.79 -18.34 -1.53
C ASN A 116 8.92 -16.85 -1.91
N HIS A 117 8.38 -15.99 -1.03
CA HIS A 117 8.29 -14.55 -1.22
C HIS A 117 8.34 -13.83 0.13
N HIS A 118 9.40 -13.08 0.38
CA HIS A 118 9.64 -12.43 1.66
C HIS A 118 8.99 -11.03 1.72
N CYS A 119 8.52 -10.64 2.91
CA CYS A 119 8.12 -9.28 3.23
C CYS A 119 8.90 -8.77 4.45
N ASN A 120 8.85 -7.46 4.68
CA ASN A 120 9.36 -6.86 5.91
C ASN A 120 8.22 -6.77 6.93
N VAL A 121 8.46 -7.32 8.11
CA VAL A 121 7.55 -7.27 9.24
C VAL A 121 8.11 -6.31 10.28
N LEU A 122 7.38 -5.25 10.59
CA LEU A 122 7.75 -4.26 11.60
C LEU A 122 6.73 -4.32 12.73
N VAL A 123 7.21 -4.45 13.96
CA VAL A 123 6.34 -4.54 15.15
C VAL A 123 6.49 -3.26 15.96
N ASP A 124 5.36 -2.65 16.30
CA ASP A 124 5.31 -1.47 17.16
C ASP A 124 4.14 -1.62 18.15
N GLY A 125 4.48 -1.99 19.39
CA GLY A 125 3.54 -2.20 20.49
C GLY A 125 2.43 -3.20 20.14
N GLU A 126 1.26 -2.67 19.78
CA GLU A 126 0.03 -3.39 19.47
C GLU A 126 -0.20 -3.55 17.96
N SER A 127 0.80 -3.28 17.14
CA SER A 127 0.64 -3.30 15.68
C SER A 127 1.77 -4.00 14.96
N VAL A 128 1.39 -4.65 13.87
CA VAL A 128 2.28 -5.30 12.90
C VAL A 128 2.11 -4.60 11.57
N GLN A 129 3.18 -4.01 11.06
CA GLN A 129 3.21 -3.43 9.74
C GLN A 129 3.90 -4.40 8.78
N ILE A 130 3.20 -4.76 7.72
CA ILE A 130 3.70 -5.60 6.64
C ILE A 130 4.06 -4.71 5.46
N ARG A 131 5.22 -4.95 4.86
CA ARG A 131 5.67 -4.27 3.64
C ARG A 131 6.26 -5.27 2.67
N THR A 132 5.68 -5.39 1.49
CA THR A 132 6.15 -6.35 0.48
C THR A 132 6.39 -5.66 -0.85
N HIS A 133 7.46 -6.08 -1.52
CA HIS A 133 7.77 -5.76 -2.91
C HIS A 133 8.64 -6.91 -3.46
N THR A 134 8.61 -7.11 -4.76
CA THR A 134 9.44 -8.09 -5.43
C THR A 134 10.76 -7.46 -5.86
N HIS A 135 11.89 -7.98 -5.38
CA HIS A 135 13.22 -7.41 -5.62
C HIS A 135 13.68 -7.51 -7.09
N SER A 136 13.34 -8.61 -7.77
CA SER A 136 13.71 -8.93 -9.16
C SER A 136 12.55 -8.70 -10.15
N ALA A 137 11.69 -7.74 -9.84
CA ALA A 137 10.54 -7.45 -10.68
C ALA A 137 10.94 -6.82 -12.03
N ARG A 138 10.19 -7.15 -13.08
CA ARG A 138 10.43 -6.62 -14.43
C ARG A 138 9.41 -5.56 -14.82
N PRO A 139 9.85 -4.34 -15.20
CA PRO A 139 8.95 -3.36 -15.78
C PRO A 139 8.19 -3.91 -16.98
N LEU A 140 6.94 -3.47 -17.14
CA LEU A 140 6.15 -3.78 -18.35
C LEU A 140 6.88 -3.21 -19.59
N PRO A 141 6.79 -3.86 -20.76
CA PRO A 141 7.52 -3.50 -21.99
C PRO A 141 7.08 -2.19 -22.68
N ASN A 142 6.60 -1.19 -21.92
CA ASN A 142 6.06 0.08 -22.44
C ASN A 142 7.11 1.19 -22.61
N THR A 143 8.37 0.89 -22.36
CA THR A 143 9.49 1.79 -22.63
C THR A 143 10.21 1.24 -23.84
N ASN A 144 10.72 2.09 -24.72
CA ASN A 144 11.52 1.75 -25.91
C ASN A 144 12.82 0.96 -25.61
N GLU A 145 12.91 0.29 -24.46
CA GLU A 145 13.97 -0.60 -24.02
C GLU A 145 13.58 -2.02 -24.40
N GLU A 146 14.29 -2.62 -25.36
CA GLU A 146 14.10 -4.03 -25.74
C GLU A 146 14.34 -5.00 -24.55
N ASN A 147 15.07 -4.56 -23.52
CA ASN A 147 15.41 -5.35 -22.35
C ASN A 147 15.32 -4.49 -21.07
N PRO A 148 14.11 -4.28 -20.51
CA PRO A 148 13.95 -3.50 -19.29
C PRO A 148 14.71 -4.17 -18.15
N ARG A 149 15.56 -3.38 -17.48
CA ARG A 149 16.36 -3.88 -16.35
C ARG A 149 15.45 -4.29 -15.19
N GLU A 150 15.80 -5.40 -14.55
CA GLU A 150 15.16 -5.83 -13.30
C GLU A 150 15.36 -4.76 -12.23
N ARG A 151 14.27 -4.39 -11.56
CA ARG A 151 14.32 -3.47 -10.43
C ARG A 151 13.15 -3.69 -9.47
N PRO A 152 13.36 -3.47 -8.16
CA PRO A 152 12.33 -3.71 -7.15
C PRO A 152 11.00 -3.03 -7.46
N GLY A 153 9.88 -3.71 -7.31
CA GLY A 153 8.56 -3.16 -7.57
C GLY A 153 7.43 -4.07 -7.10
N ILE A 154 6.19 -3.67 -7.36
CA ILE A 154 5.01 -4.44 -6.94
C ILE A 154 4.56 -5.33 -8.08
N THR A 155 4.40 -6.62 -7.78
CA THR A 155 3.97 -7.66 -8.72
C THR A 155 2.81 -8.48 -8.16
N LEU A 156 2.34 -9.47 -8.92
CA LEU A 156 1.32 -10.40 -8.42
C LEU A 156 1.78 -11.22 -7.21
N ARG A 157 3.09 -11.43 -6.98
CA ARG A 157 3.59 -12.12 -5.77
C ARG A 157 3.25 -11.34 -4.50
N ASP A 158 3.45 -10.04 -4.58
CA ASP A 158 3.16 -9.10 -3.49
C ASP A 158 1.67 -9.05 -3.17
N VAL A 159 0.84 -8.99 -4.22
CA VAL A 159 -0.62 -9.02 -4.14
C VAL A 159 -1.12 -10.34 -3.54
N ARG A 160 -0.59 -11.47 -4.01
CA ARG A 160 -0.96 -12.80 -3.53
C ARG A 160 -0.65 -12.96 -2.05
N LEU A 161 0.57 -12.59 -1.64
CA LEU A 161 0.96 -12.59 -0.22
C LEU A 161 0.06 -11.68 0.61
N ALA A 162 -0.25 -10.47 0.12
CA ALA A 162 -1.14 -9.54 0.82
C ALA A 162 -2.55 -10.12 1.05
N ILE A 163 -3.12 -10.81 0.06
CA ILE A 163 -4.44 -11.46 0.19
C ILE A 163 -4.39 -12.58 1.25
N LEU A 164 -3.35 -13.42 1.24
CA LEU A 164 -3.19 -14.50 2.22
C LEU A 164 -3.02 -13.96 3.65
N VAL A 165 -2.21 -12.91 3.81
CA VAL A 165 -2.04 -12.23 5.10
C VAL A 165 -3.36 -11.63 5.58
N GLU A 166 -4.16 -11.07 4.67
CA GLU A 166 -5.48 -10.53 4.98
C GLU A 166 -6.46 -11.61 5.45
N GLN A 167 -6.46 -12.77 4.79
CA GLN A 167 -7.26 -13.93 5.18
C GLN A 167 -6.91 -14.40 6.61
N LEU A 168 -5.62 -14.51 6.93
CA LEU A 168 -5.21 -14.84 8.31
C LEU A 168 -5.67 -13.78 9.32
N PHE A 169 -5.59 -12.51 8.95
CA PHE A 169 -5.99 -11.44 9.86
C PHE A 169 -7.50 -11.43 10.13
N HIS A 170 -8.33 -11.91 9.19
CA HIS A 170 -9.76 -12.05 9.41
C HIS A 170 -10.09 -13.00 10.57
N ASP A 171 -9.31 -14.05 10.81
CA ASP A 171 -9.52 -14.94 11.95
C ASP A 171 -9.30 -14.21 13.29
N HIS A 172 -8.30 -13.35 13.36
CA HIS A 172 -8.08 -12.51 14.54
C HIS A 172 -9.16 -11.45 14.73
N LEU A 173 -9.79 -10.96 13.64
CA LEU A 173 -10.93 -10.06 13.72
C LEU A 173 -12.18 -10.77 14.25
N ARG A 174 -12.46 -11.98 13.77
CA ARG A 174 -13.62 -12.78 14.22
C ARG A 174 -13.53 -13.13 15.71
N ASN A 175 -12.32 -13.29 16.23
CA ASN A 175 -12.06 -13.60 17.62
C ASN A 175 -11.89 -12.35 18.52
N ASP A 176 -12.20 -11.15 18.03
CA ASP A 176 -12.04 -9.86 18.74
C ASP A 176 -10.61 -9.56 19.27
N ALA A 177 -9.61 -10.36 18.86
CA ALA A 177 -8.21 -10.15 19.18
C ALA A 177 -7.60 -9.01 18.36
N ALA A 178 -8.17 -8.73 17.19
CA ALA A 178 -7.77 -7.66 16.30
C ALA A 178 -8.76 -6.49 16.24
N LEU A 179 -8.26 -5.31 15.90
CA LEU A 179 -9.07 -4.11 15.77
C LEU A 179 -9.52 -3.89 14.33
N TRP A 180 -10.83 -3.79 14.13
CA TRP A 180 -11.48 -3.49 12.85
C TRP A 180 -10.94 -2.22 12.17
N ARG A 181 -10.38 -1.26 12.94
CA ARG A 181 -9.76 -0.05 12.39
C ARG A 181 -8.59 -0.33 11.45
N SER A 182 -8.02 -1.53 11.50
CA SER A 182 -7.02 -2.01 10.53
C SER A 182 -7.59 -2.12 9.11
N GLN A 183 -8.92 -2.27 8.99
CA GLN A 183 -9.65 -2.31 7.71
C GLN A 183 -10.09 -0.93 7.22
N LYS A 184 -9.95 0.12 8.04
CA LYS A 184 -10.36 1.47 7.66
C LYS A 184 -9.30 2.12 6.77
N THR A 185 -9.74 2.60 5.62
CA THR A 185 -8.91 3.44 4.75
C THR A 185 -8.83 4.87 5.28
N VAL A 186 -7.91 5.15 6.20
CA VAL A 186 -7.59 6.54 6.63
C VAL A 186 -6.52 7.18 5.72
N VAL A 187 -6.04 6.42 4.73
CA VAL A 187 -4.89 6.83 3.93
C VAL A 187 -5.30 7.67 2.72
N LYS A 188 -4.51 8.71 2.45
CA LYS A 188 -4.73 9.67 1.35
C LYS A 188 -4.83 8.96 0.00
N SER A 189 -5.65 9.47 -0.92
CA SER A 189 -5.86 8.85 -2.24
C SER A 189 -4.59 8.72 -3.08
N PHE A 190 -3.61 9.62 -2.93
CA PHE A 190 -2.39 9.59 -3.75
C PHE A 190 -1.50 8.37 -3.49
N VAL A 191 -1.60 7.71 -2.34
CA VAL A 191 -0.88 6.44 -2.06
C VAL A 191 -1.68 5.21 -2.50
N ARG A 192 -2.79 5.42 -3.20
CA ARG A 192 -3.63 4.37 -3.80
C ARG A 192 -3.78 4.61 -5.31
N PRO A 193 -2.66 4.69 -6.06
CA PRO A 193 -2.70 4.96 -7.48
C PRO A 193 -3.46 3.86 -8.23
N PRO A 194 -4.44 4.21 -9.09
CA PRO A 194 -5.20 3.21 -9.84
C PRO A 194 -4.50 2.73 -11.12
N THR A 195 -3.27 3.17 -11.38
CA THR A 195 -2.53 2.85 -12.62
C THR A 195 -1.07 2.50 -12.34
N PRO A 196 -0.41 1.70 -13.20
CA PRO A 196 1.02 1.37 -13.05
C PRO A 196 1.90 2.62 -13.04
N PHE A 197 1.55 3.61 -13.87
CA PHE A 197 2.24 4.90 -13.90
C PHE A 197 2.14 5.63 -12.56
N GLY A 198 0.98 5.59 -11.89
CA GLY A 198 0.80 6.18 -10.57
C GLY A 198 1.66 5.49 -9.50
N ILE A 199 1.76 4.15 -9.54
CA ILE A 199 2.66 3.38 -8.65
C ILE A 199 4.11 3.82 -8.88
N GLU A 200 4.54 3.93 -10.13
CA GLU A 200 5.91 4.36 -10.47
C GLU A 200 6.18 5.83 -10.11
N CYS A 201 5.17 6.69 -10.12
CA CYS A 201 5.32 8.06 -9.61
C CYS A 201 5.69 8.06 -8.12
N LEU A 202 5.18 7.12 -7.32
CA LEU A 202 5.49 7.01 -5.89
C LEU A 202 6.94 6.64 -5.62
N ARG A 203 7.59 5.90 -6.54
CA ARG A 203 9.03 5.65 -6.50
C ARG A 203 9.85 6.95 -6.42
N ARG A 204 9.40 7.97 -7.15
CA ARG A 204 10.06 9.27 -7.27
C ARG A 204 9.62 10.27 -6.19
N LEU A 205 8.55 9.99 -5.47
CA LEU A 205 8.11 10.86 -4.36
C LEU A 205 9.10 10.89 -3.19
N GLY A 206 10.06 9.95 -3.20
CA GLY A 206 11.40 9.97 -2.58
C GLY A 206 12.07 11.33 -2.39
N TYR A 207 11.72 12.30 -3.22
CA TYR A 207 12.30 13.64 -3.23
C TYR A 207 11.31 14.73 -3.63
N ARG A 208 9.99 14.50 -3.49
CA ARG A 208 9.05 15.62 -3.32
C ARG A 208 8.86 15.93 -1.84
N THR A 209 9.97 16.04 -1.09
CA THR A 209 10.15 17.36 -0.46
C THR A 209 9.91 18.32 -1.61
N ARG A 210 8.75 18.99 -1.68
CA ARG A 210 8.55 20.10 -2.64
C ARG A 210 9.90 20.76 -2.68
N SER A 211 10.64 20.64 -3.79
CA SER A 211 12.02 21.07 -3.77
C SER A 211 11.92 22.46 -3.17
N MET A 212 12.58 22.73 -2.04
CA MET A 212 12.40 24.00 -1.33
C MET A 212 12.82 25.18 -2.22
N LYS A 213 13.10 24.95 -3.50
CA LYS A 213 12.87 25.86 -4.60
C LYS A 213 11.50 26.51 -4.47
N CYS A 214 11.57 27.74 -4.02
CA CYS A 214 10.51 28.71 -4.07
C CYS A 214 9.80 28.65 -5.43
N PRO A 215 8.47 28.51 -5.46
CA PRO A 215 7.73 28.46 -6.72
C PRO A 215 7.83 29.78 -7.51
N VAL A 216 8.23 30.86 -6.84
CA VAL A 216 8.40 32.21 -7.40
C VAL A 216 9.73 32.34 -8.15
N CYS A 217 10.86 32.06 -7.48
CA CYS A 217 12.20 32.33 -8.03
C CYS A 217 13.10 31.09 -8.19
N GLY A 218 12.66 29.92 -7.74
CA GLY A 218 13.44 28.68 -7.77
C GLY A 218 14.55 28.55 -6.70
N GLY A 219 14.76 29.56 -5.85
CA GLY A 219 15.74 29.56 -4.75
C GLY A 219 15.32 28.75 -3.52
N ARG A 220 16.24 28.39 -2.61
CA ARG A 220 15.97 27.52 -1.46
C ARG A 220 15.28 28.24 -0.28
N HIS A 221 14.01 28.64 -0.43
CA HIS A 221 13.16 29.23 0.62
C HIS A 221 11.66 28.96 0.34
N LYS A 222 10.79 29.15 1.35
CA LYS A 222 9.33 29.01 1.13
C LYS A 222 8.82 30.18 0.28
N GLY A 223 7.82 29.94 -0.57
CA GLY A 223 7.26 30.99 -1.43
C GLY A 223 6.79 32.25 -0.69
N VAL A 224 6.26 32.08 0.54
CA VAL A 224 5.84 33.20 1.41
C VAL A 224 7.01 34.10 1.85
N ASP A 225 8.21 33.54 1.92
CA ASP A 225 9.44 34.25 2.32
C ASP A 225 10.20 34.81 1.10
N CYS A 226 9.67 34.64 -0.12
CA CYS A 226 10.34 35.11 -1.32
C CYS A 226 10.25 36.63 -1.46
N ILE A 227 11.39 37.29 -1.65
CA ILE A 227 11.46 38.73 -1.94
C ILE A 227 10.81 39.10 -3.28
N HIS A 228 10.63 38.13 -4.19
CA HIS A 228 10.05 38.34 -5.52
C HIS A 228 8.56 37.97 -5.60
N LYS A 229 7.90 37.59 -4.49
CA LYS A 229 6.52 37.07 -4.53
C LYS A 229 5.50 38.07 -5.07
N ASP A 230 5.76 39.36 -4.89
CA ASP A 230 4.91 40.45 -5.39
C ASP A 230 5.29 40.89 -6.82
N SER A 231 6.53 40.61 -7.27
CA SER A 231 7.03 41.05 -8.58
C SER A 231 6.90 40.00 -9.68
N ILE A 232 6.73 38.72 -9.33
CA ILE A 232 6.60 37.62 -10.29
C ILE A 232 5.22 37.00 -10.13
N ALA A 233 4.38 37.10 -11.16
CA ALA A 233 3.06 36.47 -11.20
C ALA A 233 3.16 34.94 -11.36
N PRO A 234 2.21 34.16 -10.82
CA PRO A 234 2.14 32.73 -11.09
C PRO A 234 1.82 32.45 -12.58
N ARG A 235 2.16 31.26 -13.07
CA ARG A 235 1.86 30.86 -14.47
C ARG A 235 0.39 30.56 -14.73
N THR A 236 -0.35 30.24 -13.68
CA THR A 236 -1.77 29.91 -13.73
C THR A 236 -2.51 30.71 -12.67
N PRO A 237 -3.77 31.11 -12.91
CA PRO A 237 -4.57 31.79 -11.90
C PRO A 237 -4.73 30.97 -10.62
N CYS A 238 -4.99 31.65 -9.51
CA CYS A 238 -5.21 31.01 -8.23
C CYS A 238 -6.45 30.11 -8.30
N SER A 239 -6.30 28.84 -7.90
CA SER A 239 -7.39 27.87 -7.88
C SER A 239 -8.51 28.18 -6.87
N ARG A 240 -8.35 29.20 -6.00
CA ARG A 240 -9.35 29.59 -4.99
C ARG A 240 -10.29 30.69 -5.48
N CYS A 241 -9.73 31.78 -6.02
CA CYS A 241 -10.52 32.95 -6.43
C CYS A 241 -10.41 33.29 -7.93
N GLY A 242 -9.62 32.54 -8.70
CA GLY A 242 -9.42 32.78 -10.13
C GLY A 242 -8.51 33.97 -10.48
N GLN A 243 -7.96 34.70 -9.50
CA GLN A 243 -7.10 35.87 -9.73
C GLN A 243 -5.61 35.50 -9.88
N MET A 244 -4.81 36.37 -10.50
CA MET A 244 -3.38 36.15 -10.76
C MET A 244 -2.49 36.47 -9.56
N HIS A 245 -2.52 35.63 -8.53
CA HIS A 245 -1.60 35.70 -7.39
C HIS A 245 -1.20 34.31 -6.91
N TRP A 246 -0.09 34.20 -6.18
CA TRP A 246 0.33 32.93 -5.59
C TRP A 246 -0.71 32.40 -4.61
N LYS A 247 -0.93 31.07 -4.59
CA LYS A 247 -1.94 30.44 -3.72
C LYS A 247 -1.75 30.78 -2.23
N PHE A 248 -0.51 30.97 -1.78
CA PHE A 248 -0.19 31.34 -0.39
C PHE A 248 -0.43 32.81 -0.06
N MET A 249 -0.81 33.65 -1.04
CA MET A 249 -1.21 35.06 -0.85
C MET A 249 -2.72 35.26 -1.03
N CYS A 250 -3.51 34.19 -1.18
CA CYS A 250 -4.94 34.30 -1.39
C CYS A 250 -5.67 34.65 -0.08
N ASN A 251 -6.45 35.74 -0.10
CA ASN A 251 -7.30 36.14 1.02
C ASN A 251 -8.72 35.56 0.97
N ALA A 252 -9.06 34.74 -0.04
CA ALA A 252 -10.33 34.04 -0.06
C ALA A 252 -10.35 33.00 1.08
N VAL A 253 -11.35 33.09 1.96
CA VAL A 253 -11.63 32.09 2.99
C VAL A 253 -12.11 30.83 2.28
N ASP A 254 -11.56 29.67 2.65
CA ASP A 254 -11.96 28.36 2.11
C ASP A 254 -13.41 28.02 2.47
#